data_AF-A0A554LFZ2-F1
#
_entry.id   AF-A0A554LFZ2-F1
#
_cell.length_a   1.000
_cell.length_b   1.000
_cell.length_c   1.000
_cell.angle_alpha   90.00
_cell.angle_beta   90.00
_cell.angle_gamma   90.00
#
_symmetry.space_group_name_H-M   'P 1'
#
loop_
_entity.id
_entity.type
_entity.pdbx_description
1 polymer ?
#
loop_
_entity_poly.entity_id
_entity_poly.type
_entity_poly.pdbx_seq_one_letter_code
_entity_poly.pdbx_strand_id
1 'polypeptide(L)'
;MGIKLKNNRGSILLTTLLFCSFLMLITIELSAIFVPKIKTARDVRYSSAAIYAADSAMEYCLYVNKAGDAVEPPVMSIEGIQYFLFDPNVPTETFPPGDAVTMCAKNPLRATGRYMGVTRTLEISTPE
;
A
#
# COMPACT_ATOMS: atom_id res chain seq x y z
N MET A 1 28.47 7.07 -65.75
CA MET A 1 27.00 7.18 -65.59
C MET A 1 26.75 7.78 -64.21
N GLY A 2 26.61 9.11 -64.13
CA GLY A 2 26.54 9.83 -62.85
C GLY A 2 25.13 9.83 -62.29
N ILE A 3 24.95 9.33 -61.07
CA ILE A 3 23.65 9.31 -60.37
C ILE A 3 23.34 10.74 -59.93
N LYS A 4 22.35 11.38 -60.57
CA LYS A 4 21.82 12.68 -60.14
C LYS A 4 20.95 12.49 -58.89
N LEU A 5 21.46 12.86 -57.72
CA LEU A 5 20.67 12.94 -56.48
C LEU A 5 19.73 14.15 -56.55
N LYS A 6 18.42 13.88 -56.66
CA LYS A 6 17.36 14.89 -56.57
C LYS A 6 17.29 15.42 -55.13
N ASN A 7 17.21 16.74 -54.97
CA ASN A 7 17.22 17.45 -53.68
C ASN A 7 15.91 17.20 -52.89
N ASN A 8 15.81 16.07 -52.18
CA ASN A 8 14.62 15.61 -51.45
C ASN A 8 14.53 16.18 -50.02
N ARG A 9 14.73 17.49 -49.85
CA ARG A 9 14.73 18.15 -48.51
C ARG A 9 13.41 18.03 -47.75
N GLY A 10 12.28 17.83 -48.44
CA GLY A 10 10.99 17.58 -47.79
C GLY A 10 10.87 16.18 -47.18
N SER A 11 11.50 15.17 -47.80
CA SER A 11 11.39 13.78 -47.34
C SER A 11 12.11 13.57 -46.01
N ILE A 12 13.23 14.25 -45.78
CA ILE A 12 14.02 14.05 -44.55
C ILE A 12 13.24 14.54 -43.31
N LEU A 13 12.50 15.64 -43.44
CA LEU A 13 11.63 16.16 -42.38
C LEU A 13 10.52 15.17 -42.03
N LEU A 14 9.86 14.58 -43.04
CA LEU A 14 8.83 13.57 -42.83
C LEU A 14 9.38 12.32 -42.16
N THR A 15 10.55 11.85 -42.59
CA THR A 15 11.21 10.69 -41.98
C THR A 15 11.56 10.96 -40.51
N THR A 16 12.12 12.14 -40.19
CA THR A 16 12.42 12.49 -38.81
C THR A 16 11.17 12.61 -37.93
N LEU A 17 10.07 13.16 -38.46
CA LEU A 17 8.79 13.24 -37.76
C LEU A 17 8.24 11.85 -37.46
N LEU A 18 8.32 10.95 -38.43
CA LEU A 18 7.87 9.57 -38.28
C LEU A 18 8.66 8.84 -37.19
N PHE A 19 9.99 8.97 -37.18
CA PHE A 19 10.83 8.38 -36.14
C PHE A 19 10.56 9.01 -34.76
N CYS A 20 10.39 10.33 -34.66
CA CYS A 20 10.04 10.98 -33.40
C CYS A 20 8.70 10.48 -32.84
N SER A 21 7.68 10.37 -33.69
CA SER A 21 6.36 9.84 -33.28
C SER A 21 6.47 8.40 -32.78
N PHE A 22 7.26 7.57 -33.46
CA PHE A 22 7.47 6.18 -33.06
C PHE A 22 8.20 6.07 -31.71
N LEU A 23 9.25 6.87 -31.50
CA LEU A 23 9.97 6.92 -30.23
C LEU A 23 9.07 7.39 -29.08
N MET A 24 8.24 8.42 -29.31
CA MET A 24 7.27 8.87 -28.31
C MET A 24 6.29 7.75 -27.94
N LEU A 25 5.77 7.02 -28.93
CA LEU A 25 4.82 5.93 -28.70
C LEU A 25 5.42 4.84 -27.81
N ILE A 26 6.66 4.42 -28.11
CA ILE A 26 7.38 3.45 -27.27
C ILE A 26 7.58 3.98 -25.85
N THR A 27 7.97 5.24 -25.68
CA THR A 27 8.18 5.79 -24.33
C THR A 27 6.90 5.84 -23.50
N ILE A 28 5.76 6.14 -24.12
CA ILE A 28 4.45 6.14 -23.44
C ILE A 28 4.09 4.72 -23.01
N GLU A 29 4.26 3.73 -23.89
CA GLU A 29 4.00 2.33 -23.55
C GLU A 29 4.88 1.82 -22.39
N LEU A 30 6.18 2.13 -22.42
CA LEU A 30 7.09 1.77 -21.32
C LEU A 30 6.67 2.45 -20.02
N SER A 31 6.31 3.74 -20.07
CA SER A 31 5.85 4.47 -18.89
C SER A 31 4.59 3.82 -18.28
N ALA A 32 3.63 3.40 -19.11
CA ALA A 32 2.42 2.75 -18.67
C ALA A 32 2.69 1.41 -17.97
N ILE A 33 3.76 0.69 -18.37
CA ILE A 33 4.15 -0.59 -17.77
C ILE A 33 4.97 -0.38 -16.49
N PHE A 34 5.91 0.56 -16.46
CA PHE A 34 6.86 0.71 -15.35
C PHE A 34 6.30 1.48 -14.15
N VAL A 35 5.48 2.51 -14.38
CA VAL A 35 4.88 3.31 -13.30
C VAL A 35 4.08 2.46 -12.30
N PRO A 36 3.17 1.55 -12.72
CA PRO A 36 2.44 0.72 -11.75
C PRO A 36 3.36 -0.24 -11.01
N LYS A 37 4.40 -0.80 -11.66
CA LYS A 37 5.36 -1.70 -11.02
C LYS A 37 6.15 -1.02 -9.91
N ILE A 38 6.57 0.23 -10.12
CA ILE A 38 7.26 1.02 -9.08
C ILE A 38 6.34 1.27 -7.88
N LYS A 39 5.06 1.59 -8.13
CA LYS A 39 4.07 1.75 -7.05
C LYS A 39 3.91 0.45 -6.26
N THR A 40 3.69 -0.69 -6.93
CA THR A 40 3.56 -1.98 -6.27
C THR A 40 4.81 -2.34 -5.46
N ALA A 41 6.02 -2.08 -5.96
CA ALA A 41 7.25 -2.34 -5.22
C ALA A 41 7.34 -1.51 -3.92
N ARG A 42 6.91 -0.24 -3.95
CA ARG A 42 6.82 0.59 -2.75
C ARG A 42 5.76 0.06 -1.78
N ASP A 43 4.60 -0.32 -2.29
CA ASP A 43 3.52 -0.83 -1.46
C ASP A 43 3.93 -2.14 -0.74
N VAL A 44 4.66 -3.02 -1.43
CA VAL A 44 5.24 -4.24 -0.84
C VAL A 44 6.26 -3.91 0.25
N ARG A 45 7.15 -2.94 0.02
CA ARG A 45 8.15 -2.53 1.02
C ARG A 45 7.51 -2.02 2.32
N TYR A 46 6.45 -1.22 2.21
CA TYR A 46 5.77 -0.65 3.38
C TYR A 46 4.74 -1.61 3.98
N SER A 47 4.35 -2.65 3.26
CA SER A 47 3.43 -3.68 3.72
C SER A 47 3.93 -4.43 4.95
N SER A 48 5.23 -4.68 5.07
CA SER A 48 5.77 -5.41 6.23
C SER A 48 5.60 -4.61 7.53
N ALA A 49 5.86 -3.30 7.48
CA ALA A 49 5.66 -2.39 8.60
C ALA A 49 4.17 -2.27 8.98
N ALA A 50 3.29 -2.18 7.98
CA ALA A 50 1.84 -2.18 8.20
C ALA A 50 1.35 -3.51 8.82
N ILE A 51 1.85 -4.66 8.34
CA ILE A 51 1.52 -5.97 8.93
C ILE A 51 2.04 -6.06 10.37
N TYR A 52 3.27 -5.64 10.63
CA TYR A 52 3.86 -5.62 11.97
C TYR A 52 2.99 -4.84 12.96
N ALA A 53 2.43 -3.70 12.54
CA ALA A 53 1.50 -2.92 13.35
C ALA A 53 0.18 -3.64 13.62
N ALA A 54 -0.40 -4.26 12.59
CA ALA A 54 -1.63 -5.03 12.73
C ALA A 54 -1.43 -6.24 13.65
N ASP A 55 -0.32 -6.95 13.50
CA ASP A 55 0.04 -8.14 14.27
C ASP A 55 0.28 -7.79 15.74
N SER A 56 1.02 -6.71 16.01
CA SER A 56 1.25 -6.22 17.38
C SER A 56 -0.06 -5.85 18.09
N ALA A 57 -0.99 -5.21 17.37
CA ALA A 57 -2.31 -4.89 17.91
C ALA A 57 -3.17 -6.14 18.15
N MET A 58 -3.05 -7.15 17.29
CA MET A 58 -3.76 -8.42 17.43
C MET A 58 -3.23 -9.22 18.62
N GLU A 59 -1.91 -9.34 18.77
CA GLU A 59 -1.26 -9.97 19.93
C GLU A 59 -1.62 -9.26 21.23
N TYR A 60 -1.67 -7.93 21.23
CA TYR A 60 -2.16 -7.16 22.37
C TYR A 60 -3.59 -7.55 22.73
N CYS A 61 -4.48 -7.69 21.76
CA CYS A 61 -5.84 -8.13 22.04
C CYS A 61 -5.95 -9.57 22.53
N LEU A 62 -5.14 -10.49 22.00
CA LEU A 62 -5.07 -11.86 22.51
C LEU A 62 -4.56 -11.88 23.96
N TYR A 63 -3.59 -11.05 24.28
CA TYR A 63 -3.09 -10.88 25.64
C TYR A 63 -4.19 -10.35 26.57
N VAL A 64 -4.87 -9.26 26.20
CA VAL A 64 -5.95 -8.66 27.01
C VAL A 64 -7.09 -9.65 27.24
N ASN A 65 -7.50 -10.40 26.20
CA ASN A 65 -8.53 -11.43 26.33
C ASN A 65 -8.12 -12.57 27.28
N LYS A 66 -6.82 -12.90 27.33
CA LYS A 66 -6.30 -13.95 28.22
C LYS A 66 -6.08 -13.46 29.64
N ALA A 67 -5.58 -12.25 29.82
CA ALA A 67 -5.23 -11.68 31.12
C ALA A 67 -6.44 -11.05 31.84
N GLY A 68 -7.45 -10.62 31.10
CA GLY A 68 -8.66 -9.95 31.64
C GLY A 68 -8.46 -8.47 31.97
N ASP A 69 -7.24 -7.96 31.92
CA ASP A 69 -6.88 -6.57 32.24
C ASP A 69 -6.21 -5.89 31.04
N ALA A 70 -6.57 -4.62 30.80
CA ALA A 70 -5.86 -3.78 29.84
C ALA A 70 -4.51 -3.35 30.41
N VAL A 71 -3.43 -3.75 29.75
CA VAL A 71 -2.09 -3.20 29.96
C VAL A 71 -1.87 -2.04 28.98
N GLU A 72 -0.84 -1.23 29.19
CA GLU A 72 -0.48 -0.17 28.24
C GLU A 72 -0.40 -0.71 26.80
N PRO A 73 -0.98 0.01 25.83
CA PRO A 73 -0.94 -0.38 24.43
C PRO A 73 0.49 -0.44 23.89
N PRO A 74 0.77 -1.28 22.87
CA PRO A 74 2.08 -1.34 22.25
C PRO A 74 2.45 0.03 21.65
N VAL A 75 3.63 0.53 22.00
CA VAL A 75 4.20 1.75 21.41
C VAL A 75 5.06 1.35 20.20
N MET A 76 4.71 1.89 19.04
CA MET A 76 5.45 1.64 17.81
C MET A 76 6.71 2.53 17.79
N SER A 77 7.88 1.92 17.61
CA SER A 77 9.18 2.63 17.59
C SER A 77 9.46 3.40 16.29
N ILE A 78 8.67 3.15 15.24
CA ILE A 78 8.85 3.75 13.92
C ILE A 78 7.84 4.88 13.74
N GLU A 79 8.35 6.06 13.41
CA GLU A 79 7.53 7.24 13.15
C GLU A 79 6.54 7.01 11.99
N GLY A 80 5.27 7.40 12.22
CA GLY A 80 4.21 7.29 11.22
C GLY A 80 3.63 5.89 11.03
N ILE A 81 4.06 4.89 11.82
CA ILE A 81 3.32 3.63 11.93
C ILE A 81 2.17 3.82 12.91
N GLN A 82 0.98 3.40 12.47
CA GLN A 82 -0.24 3.42 13.27
C GLN A 82 -0.90 2.04 13.21
N TYR A 83 -1.61 1.68 14.26
CA TYR A 83 -2.52 0.53 14.25
C TYR A 83 -3.90 0.99 14.69
N PHE A 84 -4.93 0.21 14.37
CA PHE A 84 -6.31 0.48 14.69
C PHE A 84 -6.98 -0.84 15.03
N LEU A 85 -7.86 -0.82 16.02
CA LEU A 85 -8.74 -1.94 16.32
C LEU A 85 -10.11 -1.63 15.74
N PHE A 86 -10.79 -2.66 15.23
CA PHE A 86 -12.12 -2.51 14.65
C PHE A 86 -13.19 -3.01 15.62
N ASP A 87 -14.23 -2.21 15.84
CA ASP A 87 -15.47 -2.66 16.48
C ASP A 87 -16.52 -2.91 15.38
N PRO A 88 -17.08 -4.11 15.24
CA PRO A 88 -18.13 -4.39 14.26
C PRO A 88 -19.38 -3.50 14.42
N ASN A 89 -19.58 -2.91 15.59
CA ASN A 89 -20.72 -2.05 15.89
C ASN A 89 -20.43 -0.56 15.63
N VAL A 90 -19.18 -0.19 15.35
CA VAL A 90 -18.76 1.20 15.11
C VAL A 90 -17.98 1.26 13.80
N PRO A 91 -18.47 1.96 12.76
CA PRO A 91 -17.79 2.04 11.47
C PRO A 91 -16.54 2.95 11.49
N THR A 92 -16.01 3.26 12.67
CA THR A 92 -14.92 4.21 12.87
C THR A 92 -13.72 3.47 13.45
N GLU A 93 -12.59 3.51 12.74
CA GLU A 93 -11.30 3.07 13.25
C GLU A 93 -10.94 3.98 14.44
N THR A 94 -11.07 3.47 15.67
CA THR A 94 -10.78 4.26 16.86
C THR A 94 -9.29 4.14 17.22
N PHE A 95 -8.67 5.31 17.33
CA PHE A 95 -7.35 5.49 17.94
C PHE A 95 -7.42 6.77 18.79
N PRO A 96 -6.96 6.80 20.05
CA PRO A 96 -6.35 5.75 20.88
C PRO A 96 -7.40 4.82 21.55
N PRO A 97 -7.01 3.64 22.07
CA PRO A 97 -7.96 2.73 22.71
C PRO A 97 -8.34 3.30 24.09
N GLY A 98 -9.51 3.95 24.17
CA GLY A 98 -10.10 4.33 25.46
C GLY A 98 -10.56 3.12 26.28
N ASP A 99 -10.85 1.99 25.61
CA ASP A 99 -11.24 0.72 26.22
C ASP A 99 -10.78 -0.47 25.37
N ALA A 100 -9.48 -0.80 25.44
CA ALA A 100 -8.90 -1.96 24.73
C ALA A 100 -9.65 -3.27 25.05
N VAL A 101 -10.07 -3.48 26.30
CA VAL A 101 -10.77 -4.70 26.74
C VAL A 101 -12.06 -4.92 25.94
N THR A 102 -12.86 -3.88 25.75
CA THR A 102 -14.15 -3.97 25.06
C THR A 102 -14.00 -4.23 23.56
N MET A 103 -12.95 -3.67 22.96
CA MET A 103 -12.67 -3.86 21.52
C MET A 103 -12.06 -5.23 21.23
N CYS A 104 -11.15 -5.69 22.10
CA CYS A 104 -10.50 -6.98 21.96
C CYS A 104 -11.44 -8.17 22.22
N ALA A 105 -12.50 -7.97 23.00
CA ALA A 105 -13.54 -8.96 23.25
C ALA A 105 -14.54 -9.16 22.08
N LYS A 106 -14.42 -8.41 20.97
CA LYS A 106 -15.32 -8.53 19.82
C LYS A 106 -14.90 -9.67 18.88
N ASN A 107 -15.88 -10.39 18.35
CA ASN A 107 -15.73 -11.36 17.27
C ASN A 107 -16.42 -10.79 16.01
N PRO A 108 -15.76 -10.75 14.83
CA PRO A 108 -14.36 -11.11 14.60
C PRO A 108 -13.39 -10.09 15.21
N LEU A 109 -12.26 -10.59 15.72
CA LEU A 109 -11.18 -9.75 16.16
C LEU A 109 -10.44 -9.24 14.93
N ARG A 110 -10.48 -7.92 14.69
CA ARG A 110 -9.86 -7.31 13.52
C ARG A 110 -8.92 -6.18 13.92
N ALA A 111 -7.68 -6.26 13.42
CA ALA A 111 -6.62 -5.29 13.65
C ALA A 111 -6.09 -4.77 12.31
N THR A 112 -5.96 -3.45 12.19
CA THR A 112 -5.50 -2.78 10.97
C THR A 112 -4.23 -1.99 11.27
N GLY A 113 -3.17 -2.22 10.50
CA GLY A 113 -1.94 -1.45 10.55
C GLY A 113 -1.77 -0.56 9.33
N ARG A 114 -1.23 0.64 9.54
CA ARG A 114 -1.04 1.65 8.51
C ARG A 114 0.37 2.22 8.56
N TYR A 115 1.02 2.27 7.39
CA TYR A 115 2.32 2.90 7.23
C TYR A 115 2.49 3.46 5.81
N MET A 116 2.89 4.74 5.70
CA MET A 116 3.21 5.39 4.42
C MET A 116 2.13 5.21 3.32
N GLY A 117 0.86 5.21 3.71
CA GLY A 117 -0.29 5.04 2.80
C GLY A 117 -0.65 3.59 2.46
N VAL A 118 0.11 2.61 2.95
CA VAL A 118 -0.24 1.18 2.88
C VAL A 118 -1.00 0.80 4.13
N THR A 119 -2.12 0.12 3.93
CA THR A 119 -2.98 -0.41 5.01
C THR A 119 -3.05 -1.92 4.88
N ARG A 120 -2.89 -2.63 6.00
CA ARG A 120 -3.00 -4.08 6.09
C ARG A 120 -3.85 -4.46 7.28
N THR A 121 -4.75 -5.41 7.08
CA THR A 121 -5.71 -5.83 8.09
C THR A 121 -5.56 -7.31 8.33
N LEU A 122 -5.54 -7.69 9.60
CA LEU A 122 -5.59 -9.06 10.08
C LEU A 122 -6.92 -9.26 10.78
N GLU A 123 -7.52 -10.42 10.55
CA GLU A 123 -8.80 -10.79 11.14
C GLU A 123 -8.75 -12.24 11.60
N ILE A 124 -9.22 -12.46 12.82
CA ILE A 124 -9.44 -13.79 13.39
C ILE A 124 -10.93 -13.89 13.69
N SER A 125 -11.59 -14.82 13.01
CA SER A 125 -12.95 -15.24 13.35
C SER A 125 -12.86 -16.57 14.09
N THR A 126 -13.41 -16.61 15.30
CA THR A 126 -13.64 -17.88 15.99
C THR A 126 -15.02 -18.40 15.59
N PRO A 127 -15.17 -19.68 15.21
CA PRO A 127 -16.49 -20.27 15.03
C PRO A 127 -17.25 -20.21 16.37
N GLU A 128 -18.49 -19.70 16.32
CA GLU A 128 -19.41 -19.64 17.47
C GLU A 128 -19.75 -21.02 18.02
#